data_AF-A0A7T4ULH5-F1
#
_entry.id   AF-A0A7T4ULH5-F1
#
_cell.length_a   1.000
_cell.length_b   1.000
_cell.length_c   1.000
_cell.angle_alpha   90.00
_cell.angle_beta   90.00
_cell.angle_gamma   90.00
#
_symmetry.space_group_name_H-M   'P 1'
#
loop_
_entity.id
_entity.type
_entity.pdbx_description
1 polymer ?
#
loop_
_entity_poly.entity_id
_entity_poly.type
_entity_poly.pdbx_seq_one_letter_code
_entity_poly.pdbx_strand_id
1 'polypeptide(L)'
;MVKLTPEEQMSYISSIDRKRDYINTSAYAKKEGQKEGQKHAEAKAYAEKLASARKMLSKGIDEEDICDVLGLSKEEIEKLK
;
A
#
# COMPACT_ATOMS: atom_id res chain seq x y z
N MET A 1 38.41 8.64 -34.66
CA MET A 1 37.24 8.12 -33.91
C MET A 1 36.39 7.31 -34.88
N VAL A 2 36.25 6.01 -34.67
CA VAL A 2 35.34 5.19 -35.48
C VAL A 2 33.91 5.62 -35.13
N LYS A 3 33.14 6.05 -36.13
CA LYS A 3 31.70 6.31 -35.97
C LYS A 3 30.97 5.01 -36.21
N LEU A 4 30.08 4.65 -35.28
CA LEU A 4 29.18 3.51 -35.43
C LEU A 4 28.38 3.64 -36.72
N THR A 5 28.18 2.53 -37.40
CA THR A 5 27.27 2.44 -38.55
C THR A 5 25.82 2.70 -38.10
N PRO A 6 24.92 3.12 -39.00
CA PRO A 6 23.51 3.32 -38.66
C PRO A 6 22.85 2.09 -38.03
N GLU A 7 23.22 0.89 -38.46
CA GLU A 7 22.70 -0.37 -37.92
C GLU A 7 23.17 -0.61 -36.47
N GLU A 8 24.46 -0.39 -36.20
CA GLU A 8 25.01 -0.50 -34.85
C GLU A 8 24.41 0.55 -33.91
N GLN A 9 24.15 1.76 -34.41
CA GLN A 9 23.45 2.80 -33.65
C GLN A 9 22.02 2.38 -33.31
N MET A 10 21.27 1.83 -34.26
CA MET A 10 19.91 1.33 -34.02
C MET A 10 19.88 0.16 -33.03
N SER A 11 20.79 -0.80 -33.18
CA SER A 11 20.93 -1.93 -32.24
C SER A 11 21.26 -1.45 -30.83
N TYR A 12 22.17 -0.47 -30.72
CA TYR A 12 22.51 0.15 -29.44
C TYR A 12 21.30 0.84 -28.81
N ILE A 13 20.58 1.69 -29.55
CA ILE A 13 19.37 2.38 -29.08
C ILE A 13 18.31 1.37 -28.62
N SER A 14 18.01 0.36 -29.45
CA SER A 14 17.05 -0.70 -29.11
C SER A 14 17.42 -1.44 -27.83
N SER A 15 18.72 -1.69 -27.61
CA SER A 15 19.20 -2.34 -26.38
C SER A 15 18.99 -1.46 -25.14
N ILE A 16 19.13 -0.14 -25.28
CA ILE A 16 18.92 0.83 -24.20
C ILE A 16 17.43 0.93 -23.90
N ASP A 17 16.57 1.01 -24.91
CA ASP A 17 15.13 1.12 -24.72
C ASP A 17 14.55 -0.14 -24.07
N ARG A 18 14.99 -1.34 -24.48
CA ARG A 18 14.61 -2.59 -23.80
C ARG A 18 14.98 -2.60 -22.32
N LYS A 19 16.18 -2.10 -21.99
CA LYS A 19 16.62 -1.99 -20.58
C LYS A 19 15.74 -1.01 -19.81
N ARG A 20 15.39 0.13 -20.42
CA ARG A 20 14.48 1.11 -19.82
C ARG A 20 13.10 0.53 -19.58
N ASP A 21 12.52 -0.15 -20.57
CA ASP A 21 11.21 -0.78 -20.45
C ASP A 21 11.19 -1.81 -19.33
N TYR A 22 12.22 -2.64 -19.24
CA TYR A 22 12.36 -3.61 -18.16
C TYR A 22 12.44 -2.94 -16.78
N ILE A 23 13.29 -1.92 -16.63
CA ILE A 23 13.46 -1.19 -15.38
C ILE A 23 12.14 -0.50 -14.98
N ASN A 24 11.49 0.17 -15.93
CA ASN A 24 10.23 0.88 -15.70
C ASN A 24 9.12 -0.09 -15.30
N THR A 25 9.01 -1.23 -15.98
CA THR A 25 8.02 -2.27 -15.68
C THR A 25 8.27 -2.83 -14.27
N SER A 26 9.51 -3.16 -13.93
CA SER A 26 9.87 -3.67 -12.60
C SER A 26 9.61 -2.64 -11.50
N ALA A 27 9.99 -1.38 -11.73
CA ALA A 27 9.77 -0.28 -10.79
C ALA A 27 8.27 -0.03 -10.56
N TYR A 28 7.47 -0.06 -11.63
CA TYR A 28 6.02 0.07 -11.54
C TYR A 28 5.40 -1.08 -10.73
N ALA A 29 5.74 -2.33 -11.05
CA ALA A 29 5.25 -3.50 -10.32
C ALA A 29 5.62 -3.44 -8.82
N LYS A 30 6.85 -3.03 -8.49
CA LYS A 30 7.28 -2.85 -7.10
C LYS A 30 6.47 -1.77 -6.39
N LYS A 31 6.24 -0.62 -7.04
CA LYS A 31 5.47 0.49 -6.49
C LYS A 31 4.02 0.11 -6.21
N GLU A 32 3.36 -0.55 -7.17
CA GLU A 32 1.98 -0.99 -6.99
C GLU A 32 1.88 -2.08 -5.90
N GLY A 33 2.82 -3.03 -5.86
CA GLY A 33 2.87 -4.04 -4.81
C GLY A 33 3.05 -3.43 -3.40
N GLN A 34 3.88 -2.39 -3.26
CA GLN A 34 4.03 -1.67 -2.00
C GLN A 34 2.75 -0.93 -1.59
N LYS A 35 2.10 -0.25 -2.54
CA LYS A 35 0.85 0.48 -2.32
C LYS A 35 -0.28 -0.46 -1.92
N GLU A 36 -0.40 -1.60 -2.60
CA GLU A 36 -1.40 -2.62 -2.27
C GLU A 36 -1.11 -3.25 -0.91
N GLY A 37 0.15 -3.60 -0.62
CA GLY A 37 0.55 -4.12 0.68
C GLY A 37 0.23 -3.16 1.83
N GLN A 38 0.48 -1.86 1.64
CA GLN A 38 0.12 -0.84 2.63
C GLN A 38 -1.39 -0.77 2.85
N LYS A 39 -2.19 -0.77 1.78
CA LYS A 39 -3.66 -0.77 1.90
C LYS A 39 -4.18 -1.98 2.66
N HIS A 40 -3.67 -3.18 2.37
CA HIS A 40 -4.05 -4.40 3.09
C HIS A 40 -3.65 -4.35 4.55
N ALA A 41 -2.47 -3.81 4.87
CA ALA A 41 -2.03 -3.64 6.25
C ALA A 41 -2.90 -2.65 7.03
N GLU A 42 -3.24 -1.50 6.43
CA GLU A 42 -4.14 -0.50 7.02
C GLU A 42 -5.55 -1.08 7.25
N ALA A 43 -6.10 -1.78 6.26
CA ALA A 43 -7.40 -2.43 6.37
C ALA A 43 -7.43 -3.50 7.46
N LYS A 44 -6.38 -4.32 7.55
CA LYS A 44 -6.25 -5.34 8.61
C LYS A 44 -6.13 -4.72 9.99
N ALA A 45 -5.26 -3.72 10.15
CA ALA A 45 -5.10 -3.01 11.43
C ALA A 45 -6.43 -2.35 11.87
N TYR A 46 -7.16 -1.76 10.93
CA TYR A 46 -8.47 -1.17 11.21
C TYR A 46 -9.50 -2.25 11.61
N ALA A 47 -9.55 -3.39 10.92
CA ALA A 47 -10.42 -4.49 11.30
C ALA A 47 -10.11 -5.05 12.71
N GLU A 48 -8.83 -5.15 13.06
CA GLU A 48 -8.38 -5.56 14.40
C GLU A 48 -8.76 -4.54 15.48
N LYS A 49 -8.71 -3.22 15.18
CA LYS A 49 -9.23 -2.18 16.07
C LYS A 49 -10.73 -2.34 16.32
N LEU A 50 -11.53 -2.55 15.28
CA LEU A 50 -12.98 -2.76 15.44
C LEU A 50 -13.29 -4.03 16.24
N ALA A 51 -12.56 -5.12 16.03
CA ALA A 51 -12.71 -6.34 16.81
C ALA A 51 -12.37 -6.12 18.30
N SER A 52 -11.32 -5.34 18.56
CA SER A 52 -10.92 -4.97 19.92
C SER A 52 -11.98 -4.10 20.60
N ALA A 53 -12.51 -3.09 19.89
CA ALA A 53 -13.60 -2.24 20.37
C ALA A 53 -14.85 -3.06 20.73
N ARG A 54 -15.27 -4.00 19.88
CA ARG A 54 -16.39 -4.92 20.19
C ARG A 54 -16.17 -5.72 21.48
N LYS A 55 -14.94 -6.19 21.70
CA LYS A 55 -14.56 -6.94 22.91
C LYS A 55 -14.49 -6.03 24.15
N MET A 56 -14.16 -4.76 24.00
CA MET A 56 -14.14 -3.78 25.09
C MET A 56 -15.57 -3.40 25.50
N LEU A 57 -16.45 -3.15 24.52
CA LEU A 57 -17.88 -2.92 24.75
C LEU A 57 -18.54 -4.10 25.48
N SER A 58 -18.26 -5.33 25.08
CA SER A 58 -18.83 -6.52 25.75
C SER A 58 -18.32 -6.72 27.19
N LYS A 59 -17.24 -6.04 27.57
CA LYS A 59 -16.71 -5.99 28.92
C LYS A 59 -17.22 -4.77 29.72
N GLY A 60 -18.06 -3.94 29.14
CA GLY A 60 -18.62 -2.74 29.79
C GLY A 60 -17.64 -1.59 29.92
N ILE A 61 -16.62 -1.52 29.06
CA ILE A 61 -15.73 -0.34 28.99
C ILE A 61 -16.49 0.80 28.32
N ASP A 62 -16.31 2.03 28.83
CA ASP A 62 -16.98 3.22 28.33
C ASP A 62 -16.55 3.57 26.89
N GLU A 63 -17.48 4.15 26.14
CA GLU A 63 -17.28 4.46 24.73
C GLU A 63 -16.25 5.55 24.52
N GLU A 64 -16.20 6.55 25.41
CA GLU A 64 -15.22 7.64 25.35
C GLU A 64 -13.81 7.08 25.55
N ASP A 65 -13.63 6.18 26.52
CA ASP A 65 -12.36 5.49 26.75
C ASP A 65 -11.96 4.63 25.53
N ILE A 66 -12.90 3.93 24.89
CA ILE A 66 -12.62 3.13 23.70
C ILE A 66 -12.23 4.03 22.51
N CYS A 67 -12.92 5.15 22.33
CA CYS A 67 -12.58 6.14 21.30
C CYS A 67 -11.16 6.66 21.48
N ASP A 68 -10.81 7.06 22.71
CA ASP A 68 -9.50 7.62 23.05
C ASP A 68 -8.38 6.60 22.91
N VAL A 69 -8.58 5.36 23.36
CA VAL A 69 -7.55 4.31 23.31
C VAL A 69 -7.31 3.79 21.89
N LEU A 70 -8.36 3.58 21.11
CA LEU A 70 -8.25 2.97 19.77
C LEU A 70 -8.18 4.00 18.64
N GLY A 71 -8.44 5.28 18.95
CA GLY A 71 -8.55 6.35 17.97
C GLY A 71 -9.71 6.13 17.01
N LEU A 72 -10.82 5.58 17.52
CA LEU A 72 -12.07 5.40 16.78
C LEU A 72 -13.00 6.57 17.08
N SER A 73 -13.81 6.97 16.12
CA SER A 73 -14.86 7.95 16.31
C SER A 73 -16.07 7.34 17.02
N LYS A 74 -16.86 8.20 17.69
CA LYS A 74 -18.13 7.80 18.31
C LYS A 74 -19.08 7.13 17.31
N GLU A 75 -19.11 7.60 16.06
CA GLU A 75 -19.91 6.99 14.99
C GLU A 75 -19.46 5.56 14.65
N GLU A 76 -18.16 5.30 14.65
CA GLU A 76 -17.62 3.96 14.41
C GLU A 76 -17.98 3.03 15.56
N ILE A 77 -17.89 3.49 16.81
CA ILE A 77 -18.28 2.71 17.99
C ILE A 77 -19.79 2.41 17.99
N GLU A 78 -20.63 3.39 17.64
CA GLU A 78 -22.09 3.20 17.58
C GLU A 78 -22.49 2.13 16.56
N LYS A 79 -21.78 2.03 15.43
CA LYS A 79 -21.99 0.97 14.42
C LYS A 79 -21.59 -0.43 14.88
N LEU A 80 -20.91 -0.56 16.03
CA LEU A 80 -20.49 -1.86 16.58
C LEU A 80 -21.50 -2.49 17.53
N LYS A 81 -22.44 -1.70 18.06
CA LYS A 81 -23.56 -2.17 18.89
C LYS A 81 -24.57 -2.97 18.05
#